data_AF-A0A8X8KJ91-F1
#
_entry.id   AF-A0A8X8KJ91-F1
#
_cell.length_a   1.000
_cell.length_b   1.000
_cell.length_c   1.000
_cell.angle_alpha   90.00
_cell.angle_beta   90.00
_cell.angle_gamma   90.00
#
_symmetry.space_group_name_H-M   'P 1'
#
loop_
_entity.id
_entity.type
_entity.pdbx_description
1 polymer ?
#
loop_
_entity_poly.entity_id
_entity_poly.type
_entity_poly.pdbx_seq_one_letter_code
_entity_poly.pdbx_strand_id
1 'polypeptide(L)'
;MQEKSIINALLHVRAQIIRDRLDGLDHVNALLVARGVVPEAQHVPRKLAQRRDTARLALDALRSGPKRSSEVAAHAMAAAGLSEQKAKAIMYQALYNLHRRGLVAQDGKVWRLSSDKVAA
;
A
#
# COMPACT_ATOMS: atom_id res chain seq x y z
N MET A 1 0.81 -20.57 -25.23
CA MET A 1 0.19 -19.40 -24.56
C MET A 1 -0.23 -19.71 -23.12
N GLN A 2 -0.89 -20.84 -22.88
CA GLN A 2 -1.41 -21.25 -21.56
C GLN A 2 -0.33 -21.54 -20.50
N GLU A 3 0.79 -22.14 -20.90
CA GLU A 3 1.91 -22.44 -19.98
C GLU A 3 2.53 -21.18 -19.34
N LYS A 4 2.71 -20.11 -20.13
CA LYS A 4 3.14 -18.79 -19.61
C LYS A 4 2.13 -18.20 -18.63
N SER A 5 0.83 -18.42 -18.86
CA SER A 5 -0.23 -17.96 -17.95
C SER A 5 -0.17 -18.68 -16.60
N ILE A 6 0.09 -19.99 -16.61
CA ILE A 6 0.23 -20.80 -15.38
C ILE A 6 1.48 -20.37 -14.60
N ILE A 7 2.62 -20.21 -15.27
CA ILE A 7 3.86 -19.72 -14.64
C ILE A 7 3.64 -18.34 -14.00
N ASN A 8 3.03 -17.41 -14.74
CA ASN A 8 2.73 -16.08 -14.23
C ASN A 8 1.79 -16.12 -13.02
N ALA A 9 0.77 -16.98 -13.03
CA ALA A 9 -0.13 -17.17 -11.90
C ALA A 9 0.63 -17.68 -10.67
N LEU A 10 1.49 -18.70 -10.82
CA LEU A 10 2.30 -19.23 -9.74
C LEU A 10 3.28 -18.20 -9.17
N LEU A 11 3.90 -17.38 -10.01
CA LEU A 11 4.76 -16.27 -9.58
C LEU A 11 3.96 -15.22 -8.79
N HIS A 12 2.72 -14.94 -9.19
CA HIS A 12 1.84 -14.03 -8.46
C HIS A 12 1.43 -14.57 -7.10
N VAL A 13 1.05 -15.85 -7.02
CA VAL A 13 0.72 -16.52 -5.76
C VAL A 13 1.94 -16.54 -4.85
N ARG A 14 3.12 -16.91 -5.35
CA ARG A 14 4.39 -16.86 -4.60
C ARG A 14 4.64 -15.47 -4.02
N ALA A 15 4.51 -14.43 -4.85
CA ALA A 15 4.68 -13.06 -4.40
C ALA A 15 3.66 -12.68 -3.32
N GLN A 16 2.41 -13.14 -3.42
CA GLN A 16 1.39 -12.88 -2.39
C GLN A 16 1.70 -13.58 -1.07
N ILE A 17 2.05 -14.87 -1.10
CA ILE A 17 2.42 -15.66 0.08
C ILE A 17 3.56 -14.98 0.85
N ILE A 18 4.61 -14.54 0.14
CA ILE A 18 5.76 -13.86 0.74
C ILE A 18 5.36 -12.49 1.32
N ARG A 19 4.50 -11.72 0.62
CA ARG A 19 4.08 -10.37 1.06
C ARG A 19 3.17 -10.42 2.28
N ASP A 20 2.22 -11.35 2.31
CA ASP A 20 1.17 -11.41 3.32
C ASP A 20 1.47 -12.48 4.41
N ARG A 21 2.66 -13.10 4.40
CA ARG A 21 3.11 -14.15 5.33
C ARG A 21 2.12 -15.32 5.46
N LEU A 22 1.69 -15.83 4.31
CA LEU A 22 0.78 -16.97 4.23
C LEU A 22 1.56 -18.30 4.20
N ASP A 23 0.85 -19.41 4.35
CA ASP A 23 1.42 -20.76 4.25
C ASP A 23 1.54 -21.24 2.80
N GLY A 24 2.26 -22.34 2.60
CA GLY A 24 2.31 -23.06 1.32
C GLY A 24 3.34 -22.55 0.30
N LEU A 25 4.32 -21.76 0.73
CA LEU A 25 5.41 -21.27 -0.13
C LEU A 25 6.17 -22.41 -0.81
N ASP A 26 6.44 -23.49 -0.08
CA ASP A 26 7.19 -24.65 -0.57
C ASP A 26 6.45 -25.37 -1.71
N HIS A 27 5.13 -25.51 -1.59
CA HIS A 27 4.31 -26.11 -2.65
C HIS A 27 4.37 -25.29 -3.95
N VAL A 28 4.28 -23.96 -3.82
CA VAL A 28 4.34 -23.07 -4.99
C VAL A 28 5.74 -23.07 -5.61
N ASN A 29 6.79 -23.09 -4.80
CA ASN A 29 8.17 -23.23 -5.28
C ASN A 29 8.37 -24.57 -6.01
N ALA A 30 7.86 -25.68 -5.47
CA ALA A 30 7.94 -26.98 -6.13
C ALA A 30 7.25 -27.00 -7.49
N LEU A 31 6.07 -26.37 -7.61
CA LEU A 31 5.34 -26.24 -8.88
C LEU A 31 6.07 -25.38 -9.92
N LEU A 32 6.81 -24.36 -9.48
CA LEU A 32 7.65 -23.53 -10.34
C LEU A 32 8.89 -24.29 -10.81
N VAL A 33 9.56 -25.01 -9.92
CA VAL A 33 10.74 -25.84 -10.25
C VAL A 33 10.35 -26.94 -11.24
N ALA A 34 9.20 -27.61 -11.05
CA ALA A 34 8.68 -28.61 -11.98
C ALA A 34 8.42 -28.06 -13.40
N ARG A 35 8.33 -26.73 -13.55
CA ARG A 35 8.15 -26.02 -14.82
C ARG A 35 9.43 -25.34 -15.32
N GLY A 36 10.59 -25.69 -14.74
CA GLY A 36 11.90 -25.16 -15.13
C GLY A 36 12.14 -23.71 -14.67
N VAL A 37 11.35 -23.18 -13.73
CA VAL A 37 11.52 -21.83 -13.19
C VAL A 37 12.26 -21.89 -11.86
N VAL A 38 13.39 -21.20 -11.76
CA VAL A 38 14.15 -21.02 -10.51
C VAL A 38 13.47 -19.94 -9.65
N PRO A 39 12.76 -20.29 -8.55
CA PRO A 39 11.94 -19.33 -7.82
C PRO A 39 12.77 -18.22 -7.15
N GLU A 40 13.96 -18.55 -6.67
CA GLU A 40 14.87 -17.66 -5.96
C GLU A 40 15.43 -16.54 -6.84
N ALA A 41 15.58 -16.81 -8.14
CA ALA A 41 16.01 -15.82 -9.13
C ALA A 41 14.90 -14.79 -9.45
N GLN A 42 13.65 -15.05 -9.03
CA GLN A 42 12.51 -14.19 -9.31
C GLN A 42 12.35 -13.13 -8.21
N HIS A 43 12.55 -11.87 -8.59
CA HIS A 43 12.34 -10.73 -7.71
C HIS A 43 10.88 -10.64 -7.27
N VAL A 44 10.65 -10.61 -5.97
CA VAL A 44 9.33 -10.36 -5.38
C VAL A 44 9.25 -8.88 -5.03
N PRO A 45 8.53 -8.05 -5.80
CA PRO A 45 8.37 -6.66 -5.46
C PRO A 45 7.67 -6.54 -4.11
N ARG A 46 8.25 -5.77 -3.20
CA ARG A 46 7.62 -5.46 -1.91
C ARG A 46 6.26 -4.82 -2.17
N LYS A 47 5.27 -5.10 -1.31
CA LYS A 47 4.00 -4.37 -1.28
C LYS A 47 4.30 -2.93 -0.88
N LEU A 48 4.62 -2.09 -1.86
CA LEU A 48 4.51 -0.65 -1.69
C LEU A 48 3.04 -0.38 -1.41
N ALA A 49 2.75 0.37 -0.35
CA ALA A 49 1.39 0.85 -0.09
C ALA A 49 0.84 1.39 -1.40
N GLN A 50 -0.17 0.72 -1.96
CA GLN A 50 -0.73 1.14 -3.24
C GLN A 50 -1.31 2.54 -3.07
N ARG A 51 -1.52 3.25 -4.18
CA ARG A 51 -2.15 4.59 -4.15
C ARG A 51 -3.49 4.62 -3.40
N ARG A 52 -4.20 3.49 -3.35
CA ARG A 52 -5.43 3.31 -2.55
C ARG A 52 -5.14 3.15 -1.05
N ASP A 53 -4.08 2.44 -0.69
CA ASP A 53 -3.66 2.26 0.70
C ASP A 53 -3.22 3.60 1.31
N THR A 54 -2.56 4.46 0.54
CA THR A 54 -2.04 5.74 1.04
C THR A 54 -3.14 6.76 1.26
N ALA A 55 -4.16 6.80 0.39
CA ALA A 55 -5.36 7.59 0.61
C ALA A 55 -6.12 7.09 1.85
N ARG A 56 -6.26 5.77 2.02
CA ARG A 56 -6.89 5.17 3.20
C ARG A 56 -6.14 5.53 4.48
N LEU A 57 -4.81 5.39 4.50
CA LEU A 57 -3.97 5.74 5.64
C LEU A 57 -4.06 7.22 6.01
N ALA A 58 -4.10 8.11 5.01
CA ALA A 58 -4.26 9.55 5.26
C ALA A 58 -5.63 9.86 5.88
N LEU A 59 -6.71 9.25 5.38
CA LEU A 59 -8.05 9.41 5.96
C LEU A 59 -8.14 8.82 7.38
N ASP A 60 -7.55 7.64 7.60
CA ASP A 60 -7.54 6.98 8.90
C ASP A 60 -6.80 7.80 9.96
N ALA A 61 -5.66 8.40 9.58
CA ALA A 61 -4.93 9.33 10.43
C ALA A 61 -5.81 10.52 10.88
N LEU A 62 -6.66 11.03 9.97
CA LEU A 62 -7.54 12.19 10.18
C LEU A 62 -8.88 11.86 10.87
N ARG A 63 -9.23 10.58 11.04
CA ARG A 63 -10.43 10.18 11.79
C ARG A 63 -10.40 10.59 13.26
N SER A 64 -9.20 10.62 13.83
CA SER A 64 -8.98 11.06 15.22
C SER A 64 -8.95 12.58 15.39
N GLY A 65 -9.16 13.33 14.31
CA GLY A 65 -9.23 14.79 14.32
C GLY A 65 -8.24 15.44 13.34
N PRO A 66 -8.24 16.78 13.30
CA PRO A 66 -7.35 17.55 12.43
C PRO A 66 -5.88 17.30 12.78
N LYS A 67 -5.03 17.07 11.77
CA LYS A 67 -3.59 16.79 11.95
C LYS A 67 -2.72 17.49 10.94
N ARG A 68 -1.48 17.77 11.33
CA ARG A 68 -0.43 18.26 10.43
C ARG A 68 0.05 17.14 9.50
N SER A 69 0.60 17.52 8.35
CA SER A 69 1.19 16.57 7.39
C SER A 69 2.24 15.65 8.02
N SER A 70 3.02 16.15 8.99
CA SER A 70 4.03 15.37 9.72
C SER A 70 3.41 14.28 10.59
N GLU A 71 2.26 14.55 11.21
CA GLU A 71 1.56 13.60 12.07
C GLU A 71 0.86 12.52 11.24
N VAL A 72 0.32 12.89 10.09
CA VAL A 72 -0.20 11.94 9.10
C VAL A 72 0.91 11.05 8.55
N ALA A 73 2.10 11.62 8.27
CA ALA A 73 3.27 10.86 7.86
C ALA A 73 3.75 9.89 8.96
N ALA A 74 3.81 10.33 10.22
CA ALA A 74 4.17 9.47 11.35
C ALA A 74 3.20 8.28 11.50
N HIS A 75 1.89 8.51 11.33
CA HIS A 75 0.90 7.45 11.32
C HIS A 75 1.15 6.44 10.18
N ALA A 76 1.45 6.92 8.98
CA ALA A 76 1.78 6.05 7.84
C ALA A 76 3.10 5.28 8.04
N MET A 77 4.09 5.87 8.71
CA MET A 77 5.33 5.16 9.07
C MET A 77 5.04 3.99 10.02
N ALA A 78 4.25 4.24 11.07
CA ALA A 78 3.88 3.21 12.04
C ALA A 78 3.03 2.10 11.38
N ALA A 79 2.09 2.46 10.51
CA ALA A 79 1.16 1.50 9.90
C ALA A 79 1.76 0.70 8.73
N ALA A 80 2.69 1.28 7.96
CA ALA A 80 3.20 0.69 6.72
C ALA A 80 4.72 0.43 6.72
N GLY A 81 5.43 0.70 7.82
CA GLY A 81 6.88 0.48 7.93
C GLY A 81 7.71 1.29 6.93
N LEU A 82 7.23 2.47 6.54
CA LEU A 82 7.87 3.33 5.55
C LEU A 82 9.00 4.14 6.20
N SER A 83 10.05 4.44 5.42
CA SER A 83 11.04 5.44 5.82
C SER A 83 10.41 6.82 5.91
N GLU A 84 10.94 7.68 6.78
CA GLU A 84 10.39 9.01 7.05
C GLU A 84 10.26 9.86 5.79
N GLN A 85 11.31 9.92 4.97
CA GLN A 85 11.32 10.69 3.73
C GLN A 85 10.24 10.21 2.75
N LYS A 86 10.06 8.89 2.65
CA LYS A 86 9.06 8.27 1.76
C LYS A 86 7.65 8.49 2.27
N ALA A 87 7.43 8.36 3.58
CA ALA A 87 6.13 8.61 4.22
C ALA A 87 5.69 10.06 4.00
N LYS A 88 6.58 11.05 4.21
CA LYS A 88 6.30 12.47 3.98
C LYS A 88 5.89 12.73 2.53
N ALA A 89 6.67 12.27 1.56
CA ALA A 89 6.38 12.50 0.14
C ALA A 89 5.04 11.88 -0.30
N ILE A 90 4.81 10.62 0.09
CA ILE A 90 3.59 9.89 -0.30
C ILE A 90 2.36 10.45 0.41
N MET A 91 2.44 10.79 1.71
CA MET A 91 1.31 11.37 2.44
C MET A 91 0.98 12.78 1.95
N TYR A 92 1.99 13.60 1.62
CA TYR A 92 1.75 14.91 1.04
C TYR A 92 0.99 14.81 -0.28
N GLN A 93 1.43 13.92 -1.18
CA GLN A 93 0.72 13.67 -2.44
C GLN A 93 -0.70 13.11 -2.23
N ALA A 94 -0.88 12.23 -1.23
CA ALA A 94 -2.19 11.66 -0.90
C ALA A 94 -3.16 12.74 -0.39
N LEU A 95 -2.73 13.57 0.56
CA LEU A 95 -3.50 14.67 1.11
C LEU A 95 -3.91 15.67 0.02
N TYR A 96 -2.98 16.05 -0.86
CA TYR A 96 -3.28 16.94 -1.97
C TYR A 96 -4.30 16.34 -2.95
N ASN A 97 -4.19 15.04 -3.24
CA ASN A 97 -5.18 14.34 -4.08
C ASN A 97 -6.55 14.25 -3.40
N LEU A 98 -6.61 14.02 -2.09
CA LEU A 98 -7.86 13.99 -1.32
C LEU A 98 -8.50 15.38 -1.26
N HIS A 99 -7.68 16.43 -1.14
CA HIS A 99 -8.12 17.82 -1.15
C HIS A 99 -8.77 18.19 -2.47
N ARG A 100 -8.13 17.86 -3.60
CA ARG A 100 -8.70 18.06 -4.95
C ARG A 100 -10.01 17.30 -5.16
N ARG A 101 -10.27 16.25 -4.39
CA ARG A 101 -11.52 15.46 -4.43
C ARG A 101 -12.57 15.96 -3.43
N GLY A 102 -12.26 16.99 -2.64
CA GLY A 102 -13.14 17.54 -1.61
C GLY A 102 -13.34 16.62 -0.40
N LEU A 103 -12.47 15.64 -0.18
CA LEU A 103 -12.58 14.68 0.94
C LEU A 103 -11.89 15.18 2.21
N VAL A 104 -10.89 16.04 2.06
CA VAL A 104 -10.19 16.70 3.16
C VAL A 104 -10.08 18.18 2.86
N ALA A 105 -10.05 19.01 3.89
CA ALA A 105 -9.81 20.43 3.80
C ALA A 105 -8.47 20.77 4.45
N GLN A 106 -7.77 21.74 3.90
CA GLN A 106 -6.57 22.30 4.50
C GLN A 106 -6.92 23.63 5.20
N ASP A 107 -6.63 23.72 6.48
CA ASP A 107 -6.72 24.94 7.27
C ASP A 107 -5.32 25.33 7.75
N GLY A 108 -4.68 26.22 6.99
CA GLY A 108 -3.27 26.57 7.17
C GLY A 108 -2.34 25.35 7.08
N LYS A 109 -1.79 24.93 8.22
CA LYS A 109 -0.86 23.78 8.33
C LYS A 109 -1.53 22.48 8.73
N VAL A 110 -2.85 22.49 8.94
CA VAL A 110 -3.60 21.36 9.47
C VAL A 110 -4.56 20.85 8.40
N TRP A 111 -4.66 19.52 8.30
CA TRP A 111 -5.59 18.82 7.45
C TRP A 111 -6.74 18.30 8.31
N ARG A 112 -7.96 18.37 7.79
CA ARG A 112 -9.16 17.82 8.43
C ARG A 112 -10.03 17.09 7.41
N LEU A 113 -10.87 16.17 7.88
CA LEU A 113 -11.90 15.58 7.03
C LEU A 113 -12.89 16.68 6.61
N SER A 114 -13.30 16.65 5.34
CA SER A 114 -14.35 17.53 4.85
C SER A 114 -15.69 17.06 5.41
N SER A 115 -16.39 17.94 6.12
CA SER A 115 -17.67 17.66 6.77
C SER A 115 -18.83 17.36 5.79
N ASP A 116 -18.65 17.66 4.49
CA ASP A 116 -19.71 17.52 3.49
C ASP A 116 -19.96 16.09 2.97
N LYS A 117 -19.13 15.10 3.33
CA LYS A 117 -19.21 13.73 2.74
C LYS A 117 -19.10 12.55 3.72
N VAL A 118 -19.08 12.78 5.03
CA VAL A 118 -19.00 11.70 6.03
C VAL A 118 -20.40 11.19 6.45
N ALA A 119 -21.48 11.80 5.93
CA ALA A 119 -22.87 11.49 6.28
C ALA A 119 -23.70 10.82 5.15
N ALA A 120 -23.05 10.12 4.21
CA ALA A 120 -23.73 9.37 3.14
C ALA A 120 -23.33 7.90 3.13
#